data_AF-A0A8S2VN16-F1
#
_entry.id   AF-A0A8S2VN16-F1
#
_cell.length_a   1.000
_cell.length_b   1.000
_cell.length_c   1.000
_cell.angle_alpha   90.00
_cell.angle_beta   90.00
_cell.angle_gamma   90.00
#
_symmetry.space_group_name_H-M   'P 1'
#
loop_
_entity.id
_entity.type
_entity.pdbx_description
1 polymer ?
#
loop_
_entity_poly.entity_id
_entity_poly.type
_entity_poly.pdbx_seq_one_letter_code
_entity_poly.pdbx_strand_id
1 'polypeptide(L)' 'MRDMAILCNIGSGQTEIDVAWLKVNATKIENLKPHVDIYHLPNGRAIILPADGRVINL' A
#
# COMPACT_ATOMS: atom_id res chain seq x y z
N MET A 1 1.46 -11.24 1.85
CA MET A 1 1.03 -11.31 0.43
C MET A 1 2.15 -11.90 -0.41
N ARG A 2 1.91 -12.24 -1.70
CA ARG A 2 2.99 -12.53 -2.65
C ARG A 2 3.85 -11.28 -2.84
N ASP A 3 5.10 -11.46 -3.25
CA ASP A 3 5.94 -10.32 -3.58
C ASP A 3 5.33 -9.49 -4.71
N MET A 4 5.46 -8.17 -4.63
CA MET A 4 4.89 -7.18 -5.55
C MET A 4 3.37 -7.28 -5.73
N ALA A 5 2.64 -7.75 -4.71
CA ALA A 5 1.18 -7.77 -4.76
C ALA A 5 0.61 -6.34 -4.79
N ILE A 6 -0.38 -6.10 -5.66
CA ILE A 6 -1.13 -4.84 -5.70
C ILE A 6 -2.31 -4.96 -4.73
N LEU A 7 -2.38 -4.05 -3.77
CA LEU A 7 -3.48 -3.96 -2.79
C LEU A 7 -4.22 -2.65 -3.01
N CYS A 8 -5.52 -2.70 -3.29
CA CYS A 8 -6.34 -1.51 -3.51
C CYS A 8 -7.70 -1.59 -2.81
N ASN A 9 -8.32 -0.44 -2.63
CA ASN A 9 -9.63 -0.28 -2.03
C ASN A 9 -10.63 0.25 -3.08
N ILE A 10 -11.82 -0.34 -3.13
CA ILE A 10 -12.99 0.14 -3.91
C ILE A 10 -14.23 0.33 -3.01
N GLY A 11 -14.07 0.17 -1.70
CA GLY A 11 -15.10 0.39 -0.69
C GLY A 11 -15.34 1.87 -0.43
N SER A 12 -16.31 2.14 0.44
CA SER A 12 -16.72 3.50 0.82
C SER A 12 -15.84 4.12 1.91
N GLY A 13 -15.11 3.31 2.68
CA GLY A 13 -14.30 3.75 3.81
C GLY A 13 -12.82 3.97 3.46
N GLN A 14 -12.05 4.29 4.50
CA GLN A 14 -10.57 4.37 4.46
C GLN A 14 -9.91 3.39 5.45
N THR A 15 -10.67 2.47 6.02
CA THR A 15 -10.22 1.57 7.11
C THR A 15 -10.15 0.11 6.68
N GLU A 16 -10.49 -0.19 5.42
CA GLU A 16 -10.43 -1.52 4.83
C GLU A 16 -8.97 -2.02 4.70
N ILE A 17 -8.02 -1.09 4.57
CA ILE A 17 -6.58 -1.36 4.56
C ILE A 17 -5.96 -0.63 5.74
N ASP A 18 -5.24 -1.34 6.60
CA ASP A 18 -4.48 -0.74 7.69
C ASP A 18 -3.17 -0.12 7.18
N VAL A 19 -3.30 1.06 6.58
CA VAL A 19 -2.18 1.83 6.03
C VAL A 19 -1.26 2.34 7.14
N ALA A 20 -1.80 2.60 8.35
CA ALA A 20 -1.00 3.02 9.49
C ALA A 20 0.01 1.93 9.88
N TRP A 21 -0.42 0.67 9.93
CA TRP A 21 0.47 -0.46 10.16
C TRP A 21 1.53 -0.57 9.06
N LEU A 22 1.16 -0.41 7.79
CA LEU A 22 2.11 -0.45 6.68
C LEU A 22 3.19 0.64 6.80
N LYS A 23 2.82 1.87 7.18
CA LYS A 23 3.76 2.99 7.34
C LYS A 23 4.75 2.77 8.50
N VAL A 24 4.29 2.16 9.59
CA VAL A 24 5.13 1.88 10.76
C VAL A 24 6.05 0.67 10.55
N ASN A 25 5.59 -0.36 9.85
CA ASN A 25 6.29 -1.64 9.76
C ASN A 25 7.07 -1.84 8.45
N ALA A 26 6.86 -1.00 7.44
CA ALA A 26 7.68 -1.03 6.24
C ALA A 26 9.13 -0.60 6.54
N THR A 27 10.09 -1.30 5.95
CA THR A 27 11.51 -0.96 6.02
C THR A 27 11.85 0.22 5.10
N LYS A 28 11.09 0.39 4.02
CA LYS A 28 11.21 1.51 3.07
C LYS A 28 9.85 1.74 2.41
N ILE A 29 9.52 3.02 2.22
CA ILE A 29 8.39 3.45 1.37
C ILE A 29 8.99 4.19 0.18
N GLU A 30 8.65 3.74 -1.02
CA GLU A 30 9.16 4.29 -2.28
C GLU A 30 8.01 4.81 -3.13
N ASN A 31 8.05 6.09 -3.50
CA ASN A 31 7.07 6.65 -4.41
C ASN A 31 7.44 6.27 -5.85
N LEU A 32 6.63 5.41 -6.48
CA LEU A 32 6.86 4.93 -7.85
C LEU A 32 6.39 5.95 -8.88
N LYS A 33 5.19 6.50 -8.66
CA LYS A 33 4.55 7.54 -9.47
C LYS A 33 3.47 8.24 -8.65
N PRO A 34 2.84 9.33 -9.15
CA PRO A 34 1.71 9.93 -8.45
C PRO A 34 0.66 8.89 -8.05
N HIS A 35 0.32 8.91 -6.75
CA HIS A 35 -0.66 8.03 -6.12
C HIS A 35 -0.30 6.53 -6.12
N VAL A 36 0.96 6.15 -6.32
CA VAL A 36 1.37 4.74 -6.17
C VAL A 36 2.68 4.65 -5.41
N ASP A 37 2.60 4.01 -4.25
CA ASP A 37 3.75 3.77 -3.39
C ASP A 37 4.05 2.27 -3.30
N ILE A 38 5.33 1.94 -3.13
CA ILE A 38 5.82 0.60 -2.87
C ILE A 38 6.27 0.54 -1.42
N TYR A 39 5.67 -0.38 -0.65
CA TYR A 39 6.00 -0.67 0.73
C TYR A 39 6.89 -1.91 0.77
N HIS A 40 8.17 -1.73 1.09
CA HIS A 40 9.13 -2.82 1.32
C HIS A 40 8.98 -3.31 2.76
N LEU A 41 8.82 -4.61 2.96
CA LEU A 41 8.52 -5.22 4.26
C LEU A 41 9.76 -5.94 4.86
N PRO A 42 9.80 -6.17 6.19
CA PRO A 42 10.93 -6.82 6.87
C PRO A 42 11.22 -8.24 6.38
N ASN A 43 10.23 -8.91 5.81
CA ASN A 43 10.38 -10.26 5.25
C ASN A 43 10.99 -10.28 3.84
N GLY A 44 11.45 -9.14 3.33
CA GLY A 44 12.07 -8.99 2.02
C GLY A 44 11.10 -8.91 0.84
N ARG A 45 9.78 -8.91 1.09
CA ARG A 45 8.76 -8.72 0.05
C ARG A 45 8.27 -7.28 -0.03
N ALA A 46 7.67 -6.91 -1.15
CA ALA A 46 7.06 -5.62 -1.34
C ALA A 46 5.54 -5.70 -1.63
N ILE A 47 4.82 -4.62 -1.31
CA ILE A 47 3.42 -4.39 -1.68
C ILE A 47 3.33 -3.09 -2.46
N ILE A 48 2.56 -3.09 -3.54
CA ILE A 48 2.22 -1.89 -4.30
C ILE A 48 0.86 -1.39 -3.78
N LEU A 49 0.83 -0.16 -3.28
CA LEU A 49 -0.37 0.47 -2.72
C LEU A 49 -0.73 1.72 -3.55
N PRO A 50 -1.74 1.62 -4.43
CA PRO A 50 -2.33 2.79 -5.05
C PRO A 50 -3.14 3.62 -4.04
N ALA A 51 -3.23 4.92 -4.32
CA ALA A 51 -4.08 5.89 -3.63
C ALA A 51 -3.93 5.93 -2.09
N ASP A 52 -2.78 5.52 -1.54
CA ASP A 52 -2.55 5.42 -0.08
C ASP A 52 -3.67 4.64 0.63
N GLY A 53 -4.19 3.58 -0.02
CA GLY A 53 -5.27 2.73 0.50
C GLY A 53 -6.68 3.34 0.43
N ARG A 54 -6.83 4.55 -0.14
CA ARG A 54 -8.14 5.15 -0.43
C ARG A 54 -8.78 4.52 -1.66
N VAL A 55 -10.04 4.89 -1.88
CA VAL A 55 -10.80 4.42 -3.04
C VAL A 55 -10.08 4.75 -4.35
N ILE A 56 -9.87 3.73 -5.20
CA ILE A 56 -8.95 3.82 -6.36
C ILE A 56 -9.60 4.41 -7.62
N ASN A 57 -10.94 4.52 -7.68
CA ASN A 57 -11.67 4.98 -8.85
C ASN A 57 -12.04 6.48 -8.82
N LEU A 58 -11.34 7.27 -8.00
CA LEU A 58 -11.42 8.73 -7.95
C LEU A 58 -10.11 9.34 -8.50
#